data_AF-A0A960FLK4-F1
#
_entry.id   AF-A0A960FLK4-F1
#
_cell.length_a   1.000
_cell.length_b   1.000
_cell.length_c   1.000
_cell.angle_alpha   90.00
_cell.angle_beta   90.00
_cell.angle_gamma   90.00
#
_symmetry.space_group_name_H-M   'P 1'
#
loop_
_entity.id
_entity.type
_entity.pdbx_description
1 polymer ?
#
loop_
_entity_poly.entity_id
_entity_poly.type
_entity_poly.pdbx_seq_one_letter_code
_entity_poly.pdbx_strand_id
1 'polypeptide(L)'
;MSPLSPSWPLRPLRSRWVEALAIAGSLALAACSSGDGGTAASTPTQDGPAGPLLSFDPSGTATSATSTTIVDLGAATGGFSFAFISDTPTGSRSIAWFPLLVDQVNADPDVAFVAHAGDVRGGDTDCSDASLRATAALMQTFDDPFWYVPGDNEWADCHRNGGYLPTERLEVVRSLFFADPSRTTGGSSMPVESQALIGTAGTRAYVEHTRFARECVMFGALHVIGSGDDDEAWGSFAGDPAAGLAPGDQPDLRLAERTDRRSAALAWLDDLFAAATRQRASGVVVMMHAEPADTEAYASMRAALEQRAGAFEGEVLLLHGDSHTYQFTPGFAGVANLTRLEAPGDEAALNRWLEVAVTCDGSRPSVFSHELRFFDVPG
;
A
#
# COMPACT_ATOMS: atom_id res chain seq x y z
N MET A 1 -51.66 -13.36 -13.24
CA MET A 1 -50.42 -13.07 -13.98
C MET A 1 -49.41 -12.60 -12.97
N SER A 2 -48.54 -13.51 -12.53
CA SER A 2 -47.50 -13.29 -11.52
C SER A 2 -46.15 -13.18 -12.23
N PRO A 3 -45.23 -12.30 -11.80
CA PRO A 3 -43.91 -12.22 -12.42
C PRO A 3 -42.97 -13.28 -11.84
N LEU A 4 -42.18 -13.87 -12.73
CA LEU A 4 -41.18 -14.91 -12.48
C LEU A 4 -39.90 -14.28 -11.92
N SER A 5 -39.37 -14.86 -10.85
CA SER A 5 -38.01 -14.59 -10.34
C SER A 5 -36.99 -15.46 -11.09
N PRO A 6 -35.82 -14.94 -11.50
CA PRO A 6 -34.74 -15.78 -12.01
C PRO A 6 -33.90 -16.34 -10.86
N SER A 7 -33.89 -17.66 -10.73
CA SER A 7 -33.04 -18.43 -9.81
C SER A 7 -31.69 -18.73 -10.47
N TRP A 8 -30.59 -18.24 -9.89
CA TRP A 8 -29.23 -18.68 -10.23
C TRP A 8 -28.80 -19.84 -9.32
N PRO A 9 -28.14 -20.90 -9.84
CA PRO A 9 -27.71 -22.02 -9.02
C PRO A 9 -26.42 -21.71 -8.25
N LEU A 10 -26.53 -21.58 -6.93
CA LEU A 10 -25.41 -21.58 -6.01
C LEU A 10 -24.69 -22.95 -6.05
N ARG A 11 -23.41 -22.96 -6.45
CA ARG A 11 -22.52 -24.11 -6.22
C ARG A 11 -22.00 -24.04 -4.77
N PRO A 12 -21.99 -25.14 -4.01
CA PRO A 12 -21.52 -25.13 -2.64
C PRO A 12 -19.98 -25.13 -2.59
N LEU A 13 -19.40 -24.05 -2.05
CA LEU A 13 -18.01 -24.01 -1.60
C LEU A 13 -17.87 -24.96 -0.40
N ARG A 14 -17.06 -26.01 -0.58
CA ARG A 14 -16.71 -26.95 0.50
C ARG A 14 -15.74 -26.26 1.46
N SER A 15 -16.19 -26.09 2.69
CA SER A 15 -15.40 -25.65 3.84
C SER A 15 -14.32 -26.69 4.19
N ARG A 16 -13.07 -26.23 4.33
CA ARG A 16 -12.01 -26.95 5.04
C ARG A 16 -11.24 -25.96 5.90
N TRP A 17 -11.72 -25.76 7.13
CA TRP A 17 -10.94 -25.18 8.23
C TRP A 17 -11.46 -25.78 9.54
N VAL A 18 -10.76 -26.80 10.05
CA VAL A 18 -10.73 -27.17 11.47
C VAL A 18 -9.35 -27.79 11.76
N GLU A 19 -8.71 -27.25 12.82
CA GLU A 19 -7.62 -27.78 13.66
C GLU A 19 -6.17 -27.76 13.18
N ALA A 20 -5.36 -26.95 13.89
CA ALA A 20 -4.16 -27.33 14.66
C ALA A 20 -3.44 -26.03 15.11
N LEU A 21 -2.80 -25.86 16.28
CA LEU A 21 -2.67 -26.63 17.51
C LEU A 21 -2.11 -25.62 18.55
N ALA A 22 -2.51 -25.76 19.81
CA ALA A 22 -1.84 -25.11 20.93
C ALA A 22 -0.39 -25.61 21.08
N ILE A 23 0.56 -24.71 21.34
CA ILE A 23 1.89 -25.07 21.83
C ILE A 23 2.09 -24.44 23.21
N ALA A 24 2.41 -25.33 24.15
CA ALA A 24 2.64 -25.08 25.56
C ALA A 24 3.91 -24.26 25.80
N GLY A 25 3.80 -23.26 26.68
CA GLY A 25 4.93 -22.62 27.35
C GLY A 25 4.99 -23.08 28.80
N SER A 26 5.91 -24.00 29.10
CA SER A 26 6.30 -24.36 30.46
C SER A 26 7.05 -23.20 31.11
N LEU A 27 6.49 -22.59 32.14
CA LEU A 27 7.23 -21.74 33.08
C LEU A 27 7.11 -22.36 34.46
N ALA A 28 8.26 -22.80 34.96
CA ALA A 28 8.42 -23.40 36.27
C ALA A 28 8.05 -22.41 37.38
N LEU A 29 7.20 -22.87 38.31
CA LEU A 29 7.05 -22.26 39.63
C LEU A 29 8.35 -22.47 40.42
N ALA A 30 8.89 -21.37 40.97
CA ALA A 30 9.69 -21.41 42.19
C ALA A 30 9.09 -20.37 43.14
N ALA A 31 8.54 -20.84 44.25
CA ALA A 31 8.02 -20.04 45.35
C ALA A 31 9.04 -20.02 46.50
N CYS A 32 9.20 -18.86 47.13
CA CYS A 32 9.48 -18.61 48.57
C CYS A 32 9.77 -17.09 48.70
N SER A 33 8.86 -16.29 49.26
CA SER A 33 8.59 -15.99 50.68
C SER A 33 9.23 -14.67 51.13
N SER A 34 8.42 -13.88 51.80
CA SER A 34 8.59 -12.52 52.31
C SER A 34 9.67 -12.34 53.39
N GLY A 35 10.20 -11.10 53.50
CA GLY A 35 10.95 -10.62 54.66
C GLY A 35 11.52 -9.21 54.48
N ASP A 36 11.17 -8.31 55.40
CA ASP A 36 11.44 -6.86 55.45
C ASP A 36 12.90 -6.42 55.66
N GLY A 37 13.20 -5.19 55.22
CA GLY A 37 13.90 -4.17 56.04
C GLY A 37 15.43 -4.00 55.91
N GLY A 38 15.85 -2.73 55.83
CA GLY A 38 17.06 -2.29 56.56
C GLY A 38 18.26 -1.78 55.74
N THR A 39 18.63 -0.54 56.01
CA THR A 39 19.74 0.29 55.51
C THR A 39 21.17 -0.15 55.89
N ALA A 40 22.13 0.32 55.08
CA ALA A 40 23.48 0.83 55.42
C ALA A 40 24.71 -0.10 55.40
N ALA A 41 25.68 0.37 54.58
CA ALA A 41 27.15 0.26 54.59
C ALA A 41 27.89 -0.63 55.60
N SER A 42 28.89 -1.39 55.11
CA SER A 42 30.33 -1.35 55.51
C SER A 42 31.06 -2.63 55.04
N THR A 43 32.22 -2.48 54.40
CA THR A 43 33.31 -3.49 54.22
C THR A 43 33.98 -3.83 55.57
N PRO A 44 34.76 -4.94 55.78
CA PRO A 44 35.88 -5.39 54.93
C PRO A 44 36.26 -6.92 54.87
N THR A 45 37.04 -7.26 53.84
CA THR A 45 38.16 -8.25 53.67
C THR A 45 38.18 -9.65 54.35
N GLN A 46 38.40 -10.71 53.56
CA GLN A 46 39.66 -11.52 53.54
C GLN A 46 39.72 -12.63 52.45
N ASP A 47 40.81 -12.59 51.66
CA ASP A 47 41.74 -13.62 51.17
C ASP A 47 41.35 -14.89 50.35
N GLY A 48 41.64 -14.80 49.03
CA GLY A 48 42.53 -15.70 48.24
C GLY A 48 41.96 -16.94 47.52
N PRO A 49 42.65 -17.56 46.52
CA PRO A 49 43.75 -17.10 45.65
C PRO A 49 43.42 -17.18 44.13
N ALA A 50 44.38 -16.74 43.32
CA ALA A 50 44.31 -16.40 41.89
C ALA A 50 44.06 -17.57 40.90
N GLY A 51 43.28 -17.27 39.86
CA GLY A 51 43.17 -17.99 38.59
C GLY A 51 43.28 -17.00 37.41
N PRO A 52 43.74 -17.44 36.22
CA PRO A 52 44.43 -16.58 35.27
C PRO A 52 43.52 -15.56 34.57
N LEU A 53 44.06 -14.36 34.37
CA LEU A 53 43.51 -13.31 33.51
C LEU A 53 43.45 -13.82 32.07
N LEU A 54 42.23 -14.01 31.54
CA LEU A 54 42.01 -14.09 30.11
C LEU A 54 41.91 -12.66 29.56
N SER A 55 42.97 -12.28 28.86
CA SER A 55 43.08 -11.08 28.05
C SER A 55 41.95 -10.99 27.02
N PHE A 56 41.25 -9.85 27.02
CA PHE A 56 40.35 -9.44 25.94
C PHE A 56 41.18 -9.12 24.69
N ASP A 57 40.94 -9.84 23.61
CA ASP A 57 41.47 -9.55 22.28
C ASP A 57 40.48 -8.61 21.55
N PRO A 58 40.83 -7.36 21.21
CA PRO A 58 39.94 -6.43 20.53
C PRO A 58 39.91 -6.64 19.01
N SER A 59 40.03 -7.88 18.54
CA SER A 59 40.15 -8.22 17.10
C SER A 59 38.96 -9.04 16.58
N GLY A 60 37.80 -8.99 17.24
CA GLY A 60 36.59 -9.67 16.81
C GLY A 60 35.71 -8.78 15.93
N THR A 61 36.08 -8.57 14.67
CA THR A 61 35.12 -8.07 13.66
C THR A 61 34.07 -9.14 13.41
N ALA A 62 32.91 -9.00 14.06
CA ALA A 62 31.71 -9.71 13.69
C ALA A 62 31.19 -9.11 12.37
N THR A 63 31.73 -9.59 11.24
CA THR A 63 31.16 -9.34 9.92
C THR A 63 29.89 -10.15 9.80
N SER A 64 28.77 -9.56 10.22
CA SER A 64 27.44 -10.03 9.79
C SER A 64 27.30 -9.66 8.31
N ALA A 65 27.77 -10.55 7.43
CA ALA A 65 27.50 -10.44 6.00
C ALA A 65 26.03 -10.81 5.76
N THR A 66 25.15 -9.83 5.85
CA THR A 66 23.86 -9.89 5.16
C THR A 66 24.18 -9.96 3.68
N SER A 67 24.08 -11.15 3.10
CA SER A 67 24.17 -11.35 1.66
C SER A 67 22.89 -10.81 1.04
N THR A 68 22.82 -9.50 0.83
CA THR A 68 21.82 -8.89 -0.04
C THR A 68 22.17 -9.34 -1.44
N THR A 69 21.41 -10.29 -1.98
CA THR A 69 21.55 -10.69 -3.38
C THR A 69 21.20 -9.47 -4.22
N ILE A 70 22.21 -8.82 -4.80
CA ILE A 70 21.99 -7.78 -5.81
C ILE A 70 21.45 -8.51 -7.03
N VAL A 71 20.14 -8.45 -7.22
CA VAL A 71 19.54 -8.84 -8.51
C VAL A 71 19.83 -7.68 -9.45
N ASP A 72 20.79 -7.87 -10.36
CA ASP A 72 21.05 -6.94 -11.44
C ASP A 72 19.88 -7.02 -12.41
N LEU A 73 19.03 -6.02 -12.43
CA LEU A 73 17.90 -5.91 -13.36
C LEU A 73 18.37 -5.54 -14.79
N GLY A 74 19.66 -5.22 -14.96
CA GLY A 74 20.25 -4.65 -16.17
C GLY A 74 20.43 -5.59 -17.37
N ALA A 75 19.71 -6.71 -17.45
CA ALA A 75 19.78 -7.62 -18.60
C ALA A 75 18.44 -8.27 -18.97
N ALA A 76 17.31 -7.75 -18.49
CA ALA A 76 15.99 -8.23 -18.87
C ALA A 76 15.69 -7.88 -20.33
N THR A 77 15.53 -8.88 -21.20
CA THR A 77 15.08 -8.71 -22.60
C THR A 77 13.58 -8.99 -22.77
N GLY A 78 12.86 -9.16 -21.66
CA GLY A 78 11.42 -9.42 -21.64
C GLY A 78 10.59 -8.13 -21.65
N GLY A 79 9.30 -8.30 -21.92
CA GLY A 79 8.27 -7.31 -21.68
C GLY A 79 7.07 -7.97 -21.04
N PHE A 80 6.24 -7.18 -20.38
CA PHE A 80 4.97 -7.59 -19.79
C PHE A 80 4.03 -6.40 -19.76
N SER A 81 2.74 -6.60 -19.54
CA SER A 81 1.82 -5.51 -19.21
C SER A 81 1.24 -5.65 -17.82
N PHE A 82 0.70 -4.57 -17.27
CA PHE A 82 -0.10 -4.60 -16.06
C PHE A 82 -1.37 -3.78 -16.29
N ALA A 83 -2.46 -4.19 -15.65
CA ALA A 83 -3.68 -3.41 -15.65
C ALA A 83 -3.56 -2.29 -14.63
N PHE A 84 -3.85 -1.06 -15.02
CA PHE A 84 -3.90 0.10 -14.14
C PHE A 84 -5.33 0.63 -14.06
N ILE A 85 -5.85 0.67 -12.84
CA ILE A 85 -7.19 1.15 -12.49
C ILE A 85 -7.13 2.04 -11.25
N SER A 86 -8.15 2.88 -11.08
CA SER A 86 -8.34 3.73 -9.91
C SER A 86 -9.80 4.13 -9.84
N ASP A 87 -10.27 4.57 -8.67
CA ASP A 87 -11.60 5.19 -8.53
C ASP A 87 -12.72 4.28 -9.05
N THR A 88 -12.57 2.97 -8.85
CA THR A 88 -13.51 1.96 -9.33
C THR A 88 -13.46 0.71 -8.45
N PRO A 89 -14.60 0.11 -8.09
CA PRO A 89 -15.95 0.53 -8.42
C PRO A 89 -16.50 1.58 -7.45
N THR A 90 -16.99 2.69 -8.00
CA THR A 90 -17.73 3.71 -7.26
C THR A 90 -19.22 3.69 -7.62
N GLY A 91 -20.08 3.64 -6.61
CA GLY A 91 -21.53 3.64 -6.82
C GLY A 91 -22.11 2.31 -7.35
N SER A 92 -23.43 2.22 -7.34
CA SER A 92 -24.14 0.95 -7.59
C SER A 92 -23.97 0.40 -9.01
N ARG A 93 -23.87 1.27 -10.02
CA ARG A 93 -23.65 0.87 -11.40
C ARG A 93 -22.26 0.29 -11.59
N SER A 94 -21.22 0.99 -11.12
CA SER A 94 -19.85 0.49 -11.24
C SER A 94 -19.68 -0.82 -10.49
N ILE A 95 -20.23 -0.94 -9.26
CA ILE A 95 -20.22 -2.21 -8.51
C ILE A 95 -20.89 -3.35 -9.29
N ALA A 96 -22.02 -3.09 -9.95
CA ALA A 96 -22.73 -4.10 -10.72
C ALA A 96 -21.96 -4.56 -11.97
N TRP A 97 -21.15 -3.67 -12.57
CA TRP A 97 -20.41 -3.93 -13.81
C TRP A 97 -18.94 -4.26 -13.58
N PHE A 98 -18.41 -4.05 -12.38
CA PHE A 98 -17.04 -4.37 -12.03
C PHE A 98 -16.60 -5.80 -12.40
N PRO A 99 -17.46 -6.84 -12.25
CA PRO A 99 -17.10 -8.18 -12.72
C PRO A 99 -16.77 -8.25 -14.23
N LEU A 100 -17.35 -7.39 -15.06
CA LEU A 100 -17.01 -7.33 -16.50
C LEU A 100 -15.61 -6.77 -16.71
N LEU A 101 -15.19 -5.76 -15.94
CA LEU A 101 -13.82 -5.24 -15.97
C LEU A 101 -12.84 -6.35 -15.54
N VAL A 102 -13.14 -7.03 -14.44
CA VAL A 102 -12.34 -8.16 -13.94
C VAL A 102 -12.20 -9.24 -15.01
N ASP A 103 -13.31 -9.64 -15.66
CA ASP A 103 -13.29 -10.66 -16.71
C ASP A 103 -12.40 -10.24 -17.90
N GLN A 104 -12.37 -8.96 -18.26
CA GLN A 104 -11.52 -8.46 -19.34
C GLN A 104 -10.04 -8.50 -18.97
N VAL A 105 -9.70 -8.10 -17.74
CA VAL A 105 -8.33 -8.14 -17.24
C VAL A 105 -7.84 -9.59 -17.12
N ASN A 106 -8.63 -10.47 -16.49
CA ASN A 106 -8.28 -11.89 -16.31
C ASN A 106 -8.16 -12.65 -17.65
N ALA A 107 -8.81 -12.17 -18.71
CA ALA A 107 -8.71 -12.78 -20.04
C ALA A 107 -7.45 -12.39 -20.82
N ASP A 108 -6.72 -11.36 -20.38
CA ASP A 108 -5.53 -10.86 -21.07
C ASP A 108 -4.25 -11.55 -20.51
N PRO A 109 -3.60 -12.45 -21.28
CA PRO A 109 -2.48 -13.24 -20.80
C PRO A 109 -1.17 -12.45 -20.64
N ASP A 110 -1.10 -11.21 -21.15
CA ASP A 110 0.08 -10.36 -21.03
C ASP A 110 0.09 -9.57 -19.71
N VAL A 111 -1.09 -9.44 -19.06
CA VAL A 111 -1.25 -8.79 -17.76
C VAL A 111 -0.59 -9.64 -16.67
N ALA A 112 0.36 -9.03 -15.95
CA ALA A 112 1.14 -9.71 -14.92
C ALA A 112 0.70 -9.40 -13.49
N PHE A 113 -0.02 -8.30 -13.30
CA PHE A 113 -0.63 -7.85 -12.05
C PHE A 113 -1.62 -6.70 -12.35
N VAL A 114 -2.46 -6.40 -11.37
CA VAL A 114 -3.36 -5.24 -11.36
C VAL A 114 -2.83 -4.21 -10.37
N ALA A 115 -2.62 -2.99 -10.83
CA ALA A 115 -2.28 -1.82 -10.01
C ALA A 115 -3.54 -0.99 -9.78
N HIS A 116 -3.89 -0.77 -8.51
CA HIS A 116 -5.05 0.04 -8.12
C HIS A 116 -4.65 1.22 -7.24
N ALA A 117 -4.85 2.43 -7.75
CA ALA A 117 -4.46 3.67 -7.07
C ALA A 117 -5.56 4.26 -6.18
N GLY A 118 -6.18 3.44 -5.31
CA GLY A 118 -7.15 3.95 -4.32
C GLY A 118 -8.57 4.15 -4.85
N ASP A 119 -9.48 4.49 -3.95
CA ASP A 119 -10.90 4.79 -4.23
C ASP A 119 -11.68 3.62 -4.85
N VAL A 120 -11.58 2.46 -4.19
CA VAL A 120 -12.41 1.26 -4.43
C VAL A 120 -13.85 1.42 -3.91
N ARG A 121 -14.20 2.56 -3.32
CA ARG A 121 -15.57 3.00 -3.03
C ARG A 121 -15.72 4.49 -3.33
N GLY A 122 -16.95 4.95 -3.54
CA GLY A 122 -17.22 6.39 -3.67
C GLY A 122 -17.31 7.05 -2.29
N GLY A 123 -16.79 8.27 -2.14
CA GLY A 123 -16.76 9.02 -0.89
C GLY A 123 -18.07 8.99 -0.11
N ASP A 124 -19.19 9.18 -0.81
CA ASP A 124 -20.56 9.26 -0.27
C ASP A 124 -21.31 7.94 -0.02
N THR A 125 -20.61 6.80 -0.09
CA THR A 125 -21.23 5.47 0.06
C THR A 125 -21.17 4.94 1.50
N ASP A 126 -21.73 3.76 1.81
CA ASP A 126 -21.61 3.18 3.16
C ASP A 126 -20.14 2.83 3.49
N CYS A 127 -19.66 3.21 4.68
CA CYS A 127 -18.33 2.85 5.20
C CYS A 127 -18.37 1.84 6.38
N SER A 128 -19.47 1.08 6.48
CA SER A 128 -19.55 -0.05 7.40
C SER A 128 -18.52 -1.15 7.10
N ASP A 129 -18.21 -1.96 8.11
CA ASP A 129 -17.36 -3.15 7.95
C ASP A 129 -17.87 -4.08 6.85
N ALA A 130 -19.19 -4.20 6.71
CA ALA A 130 -19.80 -5.03 5.69
C ALA A 130 -19.56 -4.47 4.28
N SER A 131 -19.66 -3.16 4.12
CA SER A 131 -19.36 -2.46 2.85
C SER A 131 -17.89 -2.62 2.47
N LEU A 132 -16.96 -2.26 3.38
CA LEU A 132 -15.51 -2.37 3.13
C LEU A 132 -15.10 -3.82 2.81
N ARG A 133 -15.66 -4.80 3.53
CA ARG A 133 -15.37 -6.22 3.27
C ARG A 133 -15.93 -6.70 1.94
N ALA A 134 -17.10 -6.21 1.52
CA ALA A 134 -17.68 -6.54 0.22
C ALA A 134 -16.84 -5.95 -0.93
N THR A 135 -16.41 -4.69 -0.81
CA THR A 135 -15.50 -4.05 -1.76
C THR A 135 -14.16 -4.78 -1.85
N ALA A 136 -13.54 -5.12 -0.71
CA ALA A 136 -12.30 -5.89 -0.71
C ALA A 136 -12.48 -7.25 -1.40
N ALA A 137 -13.61 -7.93 -1.18
CA ALA A 137 -13.91 -9.20 -1.84
C ALA A 137 -14.04 -9.09 -3.37
N LEU A 138 -14.50 -7.96 -3.91
CA LEU A 138 -14.50 -7.71 -5.35
C LEU A 138 -13.07 -7.62 -5.90
N MET A 139 -12.15 -6.96 -5.19
CA MET A 139 -10.75 -6.91 -5.61
C MET A 139 -10.08 -8.29 -5.59
N GLN A 140 -10.57 -9.21 -4.75
CA GLN A 140 -10.06 -10.59 -4.72
C GLN A 140 -10.54 -11.46 -5.90
N THR A 141 -11.36 -10.93 -6.82
CA THR A 141 -11.80 -11.70 -8.00
C THR A 141 -10.86 -11.58 -9.21
N PHE A 142 -9.86 -10.71 -9.17
CA PHE A 142 -8.77 -10.75 -10.16
C PHE A 142 -7.98 -12.05 -10.02
N ASP A 143 -7.63 -12.69 -11.14
CA ASP A 143 -6.81 -13.92 -11.13
C ASP A 143 -5.33 -13.60 -10.85
N ASP A 144 -4.87 -12.45 -11.33
CA ASP A 144 -3.51 -11.94 -11.16
C ASP A 144 -3.30 -11.22 -9.81
N PRO A 145 -2.04 -10.96 -9.41
CA PRO A 145 -1.73 -10.22 -8.20
C PRO A 145 -2.39 -8.83 -8.19
N PHE A 146 -3.11 -8.50 -7.13
CA PHE A 146 -3.73 -7.20 -6.90
C PHE A 146 -2.85 -6.33 -5.98
N TRP A 147 -2.16 -5.37 -6.60
CA TRP A 147 -1.29 -4.40 -5.94
C TRP A 147 -2.04 -3.07 -5.74
N TYR A 148 -2.16 -2.64 -4.49
CA TYR A 148 -3.09 -1.59 -4.09
C TYR A 148 -2.45 -0.59 -3.14
N VAL A 149 -2.89 0.67 -3.22
CA VAL A 149 -2.69 1.69 -2.20
C VAL A 149 -4.02 2.38 -1.92
N PRO A 150 -4.37 2.68 -0.65
CA PRO A 150 -5.64 3.33 -0.34
C PRO A 150 -5.76 4.75 -0.88
N GLY A 151 -7.00 5.15 -1.20
CA GLY A 151 -7.39 6.56 -1.38
C GLY A 151 -8.08 7.10 -0.12
N ASP A 152 -8.62 8.31 -0.19
CA ASP A 152 -9.34 8.95 0.91
C ASP A 152 -10.72 8.34 1.14
N ASN A 153 -11.37 7.82 0.09
CA ASN A 153 -12.73 7.31 0.22
C ASN A 153 -12.78 6.10 1.17
N GLU A 154 -11.81 5.20 1.19
CA GLU A 154 -11.92 3.99 2.02
C GLU A 154 -11.85 4.24 3.53
N TRP A 155 -11.38 5.42 3.96
CA TRP A 155 -11.16 5.68 5.38
C TRP A 155 -11.31 7.15 5.77
N ALA A 156 -10.59 8.08 5.14
CA ALA A 156 -10.57 9.50 5.49
C ALA A 156 -12.00 10.07 5.47
N ASP A 157 -12.71 9.83 4.37
CA ASP A 157 -14.06 10.36 4.13
C ASP A 157 -15.17 9.68 4.92
N CYS A 158 -14.86 8.62 5.65
CA CYS A 158 -15.85 7.87 6.42
C CYS A 158 -16.40 8.65 7.61
N HIS A 159 -15.79 9.78 7.98
CA HIS A 159 -16.41 10.74 8.89
C HIS A 159 -17.71 11.31 8.30
N ARG A 160 -17.82 11.49 6.98
CA ARG A 160 -19.03 11.99 6.31
C ARG A 160 -20.09 10.90 6.20
N ASN A 161 -19.68 9.66 5.92
CA ASN A 161 -20.56 8.60 5.45
C ASN A 161 -20.62 7.40 6.40
N GLY A 162 -21.24 7.65 7.54
CA GLY A 162 -21.39 6.71 8.65
C GLY A 162 -20.92 7.27 9.99
N GLY A 163 -20.25 8.43 9.97
CA GLY A 163 -19.77 9.10 11.17
C GLY A 163 -18.68 8.30 11.88
N TYR A 164 -17.91 7.50 11.14
CA TYR A 164 -16.81 6.70 11.67
C TYR A 164 -15.59 7.56 11.97
N LEU A 165 -14.75 7.09 12.90
CA LEU A 165 -13.43 7.68 13.11
C LEU A 165 -12.51 7.24 11.96
N PRO A 166 -11.96 8.17 11.16
CA PRO A 166 -11.18 7.79 9.98
C PRO A 166 -9.98 6.89 10.24
N THR A 167 -9.21 7.15 11.31
CA THR A 167 -8.06 6.31 11.67
C THR A 167 -8.46 4.88 12.06
N GLU A 168 -9.65 4.68 12.62
CA GLU A 168 -10.16 3.34 12.89
C GLU A 168 -10.57 2.64 11.58
N ARG A 169 -11.18 3.35 10.63
CA ARG A 169 -11.48 2.82 9.29
C ARG A 169 -10.21 2.46 8.53
N LEU A 170 -9.14 3.25 8.66
CA LEU A 170 -7.84 2.96 8.04
C LEU A 170 -7.28 1.61 8.55
N GLU A 171 -7.44 1.30 9.84
CA GLU A 171 -7.04 -0.01 10.38
C GLU A 171 -7.89 -1.16 9.82
N VAL A 172 -9.19 -0.93 9.58
CA VAL A 172 -10.04 -1.92 8.89
C VAL A 172 -9.55 -2.15 7.46
N VAL A 173 -9.27 -1.09 6.68
CA VAL A 173 -8.72 -1.20 5.32
C VAL A 173 -7.40 -1.97 5.32
N ARG A 174 -6.48 -1.63 6.23
CA ARG A 174 -5.21 -2.34 6.42
C ARG A 174 -5.41 -3.83 6.70
N SER A 175 -6.37 -4.18 7.55
CA SER A 175 -6.67 -5.59 7.87
C SER A 175 -7.23 -6.38 6.70
N LEU A 176 -7.91 -5.73 5.75
CA LEU A 176 -8.55 -6.38 4.60
C LEU A 176 -7.56 -6.57 3.44
N PHE A 177 -6.74 -5.56 3.15
CA PHE A 177 -5.87 -5.55 1.97
C PHE A 177 -4.41 -5.90 2.27
N PHE A 178 -3.96 -5.74 3.52
CA PHE A 178 -2.55 -5.84 3.91
C PHE A 178 -2.33 -6.76 5.12
N ALA A 179 -3.19 -7.77 5.28
CA ALA A 179 -3.06 -8.77 6.35
C ALA A 179 -1.68 -9.47 6.36
N ASP A 180 -1.11 -9.69 5.18
CA ASP A 180 0.30 -10.03 4.98
C ASP A 180 1.00 -8.90 4.23
N PRO A 181 1.72 -7.99 4.92
CA PRO A 181 2.38 -6.85 4.28
C PRO A 181 3.58 -7.25 3.40
N SER A 182 3.97 -8.52 3.35
CA SER A 182 5.05 -8.99 2.47
C SER A 182 4.56 -9.46 1.09
N ARG A 183 3.25 -9.41 0.83
CA ARG A 183 2.64 -9.93 -0.40
C ARG A 183 1.47 -9.07 -0.87
N THR A 184 1.21 -9.10 -2.17
CA THR A 184 -0.05 -8.60 -2.74
C THR A 184 -1.20 -9.58 -2.46
N THR A 185 -2.43 -9.12 -2.70
CA THR A 185 -3.64 -9.97 -2.67
C THR A 185 -4.06 -10.36 -4.10
N GLY A 186 -5.31 -10.79 -4.32
CA GLY A 186 -5.83 -11.33 -5.59
C GLY A 186 -5.99 -12.86 -5.57
N GLY A 187 -6.39 -13.43 -6.71
CA GLY A 187 -6.48 -14.88 -6.92
C GLY A 187 -5.11 -15.56 -6.89
N SER A 188 -4.06 -14.80 -7.22
CA SER A 188 -2.65 -15.12 -7.00
C SER A 188 -1.96 -13.99 -6.23
N SER A 189 -0.76 -14.24 -5.70
CA SER A 189 0.01 -13.24 -4.95
C SER A 189 1.46 -13.18 -5.41
N MET A 190 2.04 -11.98 -5.35
CA MET A 190 3.47 -11.75 -5.57
C MET A 190 4.13 -11.13 -4.33
N PRO A 191 5.42 -11.42 -4.07
CA PRO A 191 6.13 -10.81 -2.95
C PRO A 191 6.37 -9.31 -3.19
N VAL A 192 6.29 -8.52 -2.13
CA VAL A 192 6.63 -7.09 -2.10
C VAL A 192 7.45 -6.77 -0.85
N GLU A 193 8.26 -5.72 -0.92
CA GLU A 193 8.88 -5.12 0.26
C GLU A 193 7.95 -4.04 0.80
N SER A 194 7.47 -4.19 2.03
CA SER A 194 6.69 -3.14 2.72
C SER A 194 7.58 -2.28 3.62
N GLN A 195 7.36 -0.97 3.64
CA GLN A 195 8.05 -0.04 4.53
C GLN A 195 7.87 -0.42 6.01
N ALA A 196 6.73 -1.03 6.36
CA ALA A 196 6.49 -1.55 7.69
C ALA A 196 7.50 -2.63 8.12
N LEU A 197 8.00 -3.42 7.16
CA LEU A 197 8.89 -4.56 7.41
C LEU A 197 10.37 -4.20 7.26
N ILE A 198 10.70 -3.34 6.29
CA ILE A 198 12.10 -3.03 5.95
C ILE A 198 12.55 -1.63 6.38
N GLY A 199 11.63 -0.79 6.84
CA GLY A 199 11.91 0.55 7.31
C GLY A 199 12.40 0.60 8.76
N THR A 200 12.17 1.73 9.41
CA THR A 200 12.57 1.95 10.81
C THR A 200 11.42 1.62 11.76
N ALA A 201 11.68 1.63 13.07
CA ALA A 201 10.62 1.45 14.07
C ALA A 201 9.48 2.48 13.93
N GLY A 202 9.78 3.70 13.44
CA GLY A 202 8.80 4.77 13.23
C GLY A 202 7.90 4.57 12.00
N THR A 203 8.21 3.61 11.12
CA THR A 203 7.45 3.38 9.87
C THR A 203 6.68 2.06 9.87
N ARG A 204 6.61 1.35 11.00
CA ARG A 204 5.93 0.04 11.13
C ARG A 204 4.43 0.06 10.85
N ALA A 205 3.80 1.23 10.92
CA ALA A 205 2.37 1.39 10.65
C ALA A 205 2.03 1.42 9.14
N TYR A 206 3.01 1.70 8.27
CA TYR A 206 2.76 1.93 6.84
C TYR A 206 2.92 0.64 6.04
N VAL A 207 1.98 -0.28 6.23
CA VAL A 207 1.94 -1.57 5.55
C VAL A 207 1.67 -1.41 4.05
N GLU A 208 0.93 -0.37 3.68
CA GLU A 208 0.52 0.00 2.33
C GLU A 208 1.64 0.63 1.47
N HIS A 209 2.71 1.12 2.10
CA HIS A 209 3.91 1.56 1.39
C HIS A 209 4.70 0.34 0.96
N THR A 210 4.56 -0.03 -0.31
CA THR A 210 5.16 -1.25 -0.87
C THR A 210 6.01 -0.95 -2.08
N ARG A 211 6.99 -1.81 -2.35
CA ARG A 211 7.79 -1.77 -3.58
C ARG A 211 8.20 -3.17 -4.03
N PHE A 212 8.47 -3.32 -5.30
CA PHE A 212 9.06 -4.53 -5.86
C PHE A 212 9.79 -4.23 -7.18
N ALA A 213 10.74 -5.09 -7.52
CA ALA A 213 11.39 -5.07 -8.83
C ALA A 213 10.71 -6.08 -9.75
N ARG A 214 10.53 -5.70 -11.02
CA ARG A 214 10.14 -6.63 -12.08
C ARG A 214 10.78 -6.20 -13.39
N GLU A 215 11.45 -7.13 -14.06
CA GLU A 215 12.31 -6.85 -15.21
C GLU A 215 13.25 -5.67 -14.89
N CYS A 216 13.31 -4.63 -15.72
CA CYS A 216 14.15 -3.45 -15.54
C CYS A 216 13.51 -2.31 -14.73
N VAL A 217 12.35 -2.53 -14.09
CA VAL A 217 11.58 -1.46 -13.45
C VAL A 217 11.44 -1.69 -11.95
N MET A 218 11.60 -0.61 -11.20
CA MET A 218 11.28 -0.56 -9.77
C MET A 218 9.90 0.07 -9.58
N PHE A 219 8.97 -0.66 -8.95
CA PHE A 219 7.60 -0.21 -8.69
C PHE A 219 7.48 0.18 -7.21
N GLY A 220 6.85 1.30 -6.91
CA GLY A 220 6.58 1.74 -5.54
C GLY A 220 5.21 2.39 -5.38
N ALA A 221 4.51 2.05 -4.30
CA ALA A 221 3.23 2.60 -3.90
C ALA A 221 3.38 3.45 -2.64
N LEU A 222 2.75 4.63 -2.63
CA LEU A 222 2.82 5.64 -1.57
C LEU A 222 1.42 6.07 -1.18
N HIS A 223 1.15 6.12 0.13
CA HIS A 223 -0.15 6.47 0.67
C HIS A 223 -0.29 7.99 0.77
N VAL A 224 -0.55 8.59 -0.39
CA VAL A 224 -0.92 10.00 -0.56
C VAL A 224 -2.33 10.01 -1.12
N ILE A 225 -3.25 10.64 -0.39
CA ILE A 225 -4.69 10.57 -0.65
C ILE A 225 -5.24 11.93 -1.10
N GLY A 226 -6.44 11.94 -1.67
CA GLY A 226 -7.15 13.13 -2.11
C GLY A 226 -7.60 14.01 -0.93
N SER A 227 -8.59 14.87 -1.18
CA SER A 227 -9.18 15.76 -0.16
C SER A 227 -8.15 16.64 0.59
N GLY A 228 -7.13 17.10 -0.14
CA GLY A 228 -6.05 17.90 0.42
C GLY A 228 -5.09 17.11 1.31
N ASP A 229 -4.91 15.82 1.02
CA ASP A 229 -4.12 14.89 1.83
C ASP A 229 -4.65 14.78 3.27
N ASP A 230 -5.98 14.66 3.43
CA ASP A 230 -6.69 14.70 4.73
C ASP A 230 -6.58 16.06 5.46
N ASP A 231 -6.66 17.16 4.69
CA ASP A 231 -6.77 18.51 5.25
C ASP A 231 -8.19 18.86 5.71
N GLU A 232 -9.21 18.22 5.14
CA GLU A 232 -10.61 18.39 5.52
C GLU A 232 -10.82 18.07 7.01
N ALA A 233 -11.58 18.90 7.73
CA ALA A 233 -11.95 18.61 9.10
C ALA A 233 -12.96 17.44 9.16
N TRP A 234 -12.77 16.51 10.10
CA TRP A 234 -13.66 15.36 10.30
C TRP A 234 -14.98 15.74 11.00
N GLY A 235 -15.61 16.84 10.57
CA GLY A 235 -16.71 17.51 11.27
C GLY A 235 -17.99 16.67 11.42
N SER A 236 -18.12 15.60 10.65
CA SER A 236 -19.28 14.69 10.67
C SER A 236 -19.05 13.41 11.46
N PHE A 237 -17.87 13.23 12.07
CA PHE A 237 -17.61 12.11 12.98
C PHE A 237 -18.65 12.08 14.12
N ALA A 238 -19.25 10.92 14.35
CA ALA A 238 -20.36 10.76 15.29
C ALA A 238 -19.94 10.72 16.77
N GLY A 239 -18.62 10.66 17.04
CA GLY A 239 -18.09 10.44 18.38
C GLY A 239 -17.94 8.97 18.72
N ASP A 240 -17.05 8.67 19.67
CA ASP A 240 -16.89 7.36 20.28
C ASP A 240 -16.82 7.53 21.80
N PRO A 241 -17.97 7.47 22.50
CA PRO A 241 -18.00 7.59 23.95
C PRO A 241 -17.20 6.52 24.69
N ALA A 242 -16.98 5.33 24.09
CA ALA A 242 -16.19 4.27 24.71
C ALA A 242 -14.68 4.59 24.66
N ALA A 243 -14.23 5.27 23.60
CA ALA A 243 -12.89 5.82 23.49
C ALA A 243 -12.74 7.23 24.11
N GLY A 244 -13.82 7.83 24.62
CA GLY A 244 -13.82 9.17 25.18
C GLY A 244 -13.73 10.30 24.13
N LEU A 245 -14.09 10.01 22.88
CA LEU A 245 -14.06 10.96 21.76
C LEU A 245 -15.44 11.58 21.55
N ALA A 246 -15.50 12.92 21.57
CA ALA A 246 -16.72 13.65 21.29
C ALA A 246 -17.04 13.66 19.78
N PRO A 247 -18.30 13.87 19.37
CA PRO A 247 -18.62 14.12 17.97
C PRO A 247 -17.93 15.38 17.42
N GLY A 248 -17.71 15.42 16.11
CA GLY A 248 -17.04 16.51 15.40
C GLY A 248 -15.55 16.25 15.15
N ASP A 249 -14.86 17.28 14.64
CA ASP A 249 -13.45 17.14 14.24
C ASP A 249 -12.57 16.65 15.39
N GLN A 250 -11.58 15.82 15.04
CA GLN A 250 -10.55 15.31 15.95
C GLN A 250 -9.20 15.85 15.49
N PRO A 251 -8.94 17.17 15.61
CA PRO A 251 -7.80 17.81 14.95
C PRO A 251 -6.47 17.21 15.40
N ASP A 252 -6.31 16.87 16.68
CA ASP A 252 -5.07 16.25 17.15
C ASP A 252 -4.80 14.88 16.51
N LEU A 253 -5.84 14.05 16.33
CA LEU A 253 -5.71 12.73 15.68
C LEU A 253 -5.45 12.88 14.18
N ARG A 254 -6.21 13.75 13.52
CA ARG A 254 -6.13 14.00 12.08
C ARG A 254 -4.80 14.61 11.66
N LEU A 255 -4.37 15.66 12.34
CA LEU A 255 -3.11 16.32 12.04
C LEU A 255 -1.92 15.41 12.33
N ALA A 256 -2.00 14.57 13.38
CA ALA A 256 -0.97 13.58 13.68
C ALA A 256 -0.89 12.50 12.60
N GLU A 257 -2.02 11.89 12.22
CA GLU A 257 -2.11 10.92 11.12
C GLU A 257 -1.46 11.47 9.86
N ARG A 258 -1.92 12.64 9.40
CA ARG A 258 -1.46 13.23 8.16
C ARG A 258 0.03 13.56 8.19
N THR A 259 0.50 14.14 9.28
CA THR A 259 1.92 14.52 9.44
C THR A 259 2.81 13.28 9.38
N ASP A 260 2.46 12.23 10.11
CA ASP A 260 3.25 11.01 10.17
C ASP A 260 3.21 10.26 8.83
N ARG A 261 2.03 10.13 8.20
CA ARG A 261 1.86 9.49 6.90
C ARG A 261 2.63 10.21 5.80
N ARG A 262 2.53 11.54 5.73
CA ARG A 262 3.29 12.36 4.78
C ARG A 262 4.80 12.20 4.97
N SER A 263 5.27 12.21 6.23
CA SER A 263 6.69 12.00 6.52
C SER A 263 7.16 10.61 6.08
N ALA A 264 6.36 9.56 6.33
CA ALA A 264 6.68 8.20 5.92
C ALA A 264 6.67 8.04 4.39
N ALA A 265 5.72 8.67 3.68
CA ALA A 265 5.64 8.63 2.23
C ALA A 265 6.85 9.30 1.58
N LEU A 266 7.27 10.47 2.07
CA LEU A 266 8.48 11.15 1.59
C LEU A 266 9.74 10.31 1.80
N ALA A 267 9.89 9.69 2.98
CA ALA A 267 11.00 8.78 3.24
C ALA A 267 10.95 7.54 2.33
N TRP A 268 9.76 7.02 2.05
CA TRP A 268 9.59 5.87 1.15
C TRP A 268 9.93 6.20 -0.31
N LEU A 269 9.57 7.41 -0.77
CA LEU A 269 9.95 7.90 -2.09
C LEU A 269 11.48 7.94 -2.24
N ASP A 270 12.18 8.44 -1.23
CA ASP A 270 13.64 8.47 -1.20
C ASP A 270 14.23 7.06 -1.29
N ASP A 271 13.71 6.15 -0.48
CA ASP A 271 14.15 4.75 -0.46
C ASP A 271 13.86 4.01 -1.77
N LEU A 272 12.72 4.31 -2.43
CA LEU A 272 12.33 3.76 -3.72
C LEU A 272 13.34 4.14 -4.81
N PHE A 273 13.64 5.43 -4.95
CA PHE A 273 14.61 5.89 -5.94
C PHE A 273 16.03 5.41 -5.63
N ALA A 274 16.41 5.37 -4.34
CA ALA A 274 17.70 4.81 -3.95
C ALA A 274 17.79 3.31 -4.29
N ALA A 275 16.71 2.54 -4.13
CA ALA A 275 16.66 1.14 -4.56
C ALA A 275 16.77 1.00 -6.08
N ALA A 276 16.03 1.82 -6.83
CA ALA A 276 16.08 1.86 -8.30
C ALA A 276 17.49 2.15 -8.82
N THR A 277 18.17 3.15 -8.26
CA THR A 277 19.57 3.47 -8.62
C THR A 277 20.52 2.33 -8.29
N ARG A 278 20.41 1.71 -7.10
CA ARG A 278 21.26 0.57 -6.72
C ARG A 278 21.08 -0.62 -7.64
N GLN A 279 19.86 -0.87 -8.11
CA GLN A 279 19.52 -1.98 -9.00
C GLN A 279 19.66 -1.63 -10.48
N ARG A 280 20.09 -0.40 -10.80
CA ARG A 280 20.21 0.12 -12.18
C ARG A 280 18.93 -0.06 -13.00
N ALA A 281 17.79 0.21 -12.37
CA ALA A 281 16.51 0.16 -13.05
C ALA A 281 16.50 1.16 -14.23
N SER A 282 15.92 0.75 -15.35
CA SER A 282 15.68 1.62 -16.51
C SER A 282 14.44 2.49 -16.33
N GLY A 283 13.53 2.07 -15.43
CA GLY A 283 12.34 2.83 -15.10
C GLY A 283 11.95 2.76 -13.62
N VAL A 284 11.22 3.76 -13.15
CA VAL A 284 10.55 3.78 -11.85
C VAL A 284 9.06 4.04 -12.06
N VAL A 285 8.22 3.24 -11.42
CA VAL A 285 6.79 3.54 -11.27
C VAL A 285 6.54 4.02 -9.85
N VAL A 286 5.89 5.17 -9.74
CA VAL A 286 5.40 5.75 -8.49
C VAL A 286 3.87 5.72 -8.55
N MET A 287 3.22 5.00 -7.65
CA MET A 287 1.75 4.95 -7.57
C MET A 287 1.28 5.63 -6.28
N MET A 288 0.32 6.53 -6.40
CA MET A 288 -0.37 7.17 -5.28
C MET A 288 -1.80 7.51 -5.70
N HIS A 289 -2.72 7.73 -4.76
CA HIS A 289 -4.09 8.06 -5.14
C HIS A 289 -4.22 9.52 -5.60
N ALA A 290 -3.75 10.45 -4.78
CA ALA A 290 -3.98 11.89 -4.92
C ALA A 290 -3.58 12.47 -6.29
N GLU A 291 -4.35 13.45 -6.77
CA GLU A 291 -3.91 14.33 -7.84
C GLU A 291 -2.66 15.11 -7.37
N PRO A 292 -1.55 15.11 -8.13
CA PRO A 292 -0.37 15.91 -7.82
C PRO A 292 -0.61 17.39 -8.14
N ALA A 293 -1.61 18.01 -7.52
CA ALA A 293 -2.02 19.39 -7.74
C ALA A 293 -1.03 20.40 -7.12
N ASP A 294 -0.89 21.57 -7.76
CA ASP A 294 0.00 22.64 -7.28
C ASP A 294 -0.60 23.43 -6.11
N THR A 295 -0.77 22.74 -4.98
CA THR A 295 -1.35 23.25 -3.73
C THR A 295 -0.40 23.03 -2.56
N GLU A 296 -0.65 23.74 -1.44
CA GLU A 296 0.16 23.60 -0.23
C GLU A 296 0.14 22.17 0.34
N ALA A 297 -1.01 21.49 0.27
CA ALA A 297 -1.17 20.11 0.73
C ALA A 297 -0.17 19.15 0.08
N TYR A 298 0.01 19.26 -1.24
CA TYR A 298 0.85 18.34 -2.02
C TYR A 298 2.24 18.89 -2.36
N ALA A 299 2.53 20.15 -2.01
CA ALA A 299 3.77 20.82 -2.40
C ALA A 299 5.04 20.04 -2.04
N SER A 300 5.09 19.45 -0.83
CA SER A 300 6.25 18.67 -0.38
C SER A 300 6.44 17.38 -1.19
N MET A 301 5.36 16.65 -1.47
CA MET A 301 5.39 15.42 -2.27
C MET A 301 5.75 15.71 -3.72
N ARG A 302 5.15 16.74 -4.32
CA ARG A 302 5.47 17.17 -5.69
C ARG A 302 6.92 17.59 -5.84
N ALA A 303 7.42 18.44 -4.94
CA ALA A 303 8.81 18.87 -4.96
C ALA A 303 9.78 17.69 -4.80
N ALA A 304 9.47 16.72 -3.91
CA ALA A 304 10.28 15.53 -3.74
C ALA A 304 10.26 14.65 -5.00
N LEU A 305 9.08 14.41 -5.60
CA LEU A 305 8.93 13.64 -6.83
C LEU A 305 9.70 14.29 -7.99
N GLU A 306 9.54 15.59 -8.19
CA GLU A 306 10.26 16.35 -9.22
C GLU A 306 11.78 16.24 -9.04
N GLN A 307 12.27 16.40 -7.81
CA GLN A 307 13.69 16.31 -7.49
C GLN A 307 14.24 14.89 -7.73
N ARG A 308 13.53 13.85 -7.27
CA ARG A 308 13.98 12.46 -7.40
C ARG A 308 13.92 11.99 -8.85
N ALA A 309 12.85 12.33 -9.57
CA ALA A 309 12.71 12.01 -10.97
C ALA A 309 13.77 12.72 -11.82
N GLY A 310 13.97 14.03 -11.64
CA GLY A 310 14.96 14.80 -12.40
C GLY A 310 16.42 14.38 -12.14
N ALA A 311 16.70 13.69 -11.03
CA ALA A 311 18.01 13.12 -10.73
C ALA A 311 18.18 11.66 -11.19
N PHE A 312 17.09 10.98 -11.55
CA PHE A 312 17.11 9.59 -11.99
C PHE A 312 17.42 9.52 -13.50
N GLU A 313 18.33 8.63 -13.90
CA GLU A 313 18.77 8.53 -15.30
C GLU A 313 17.74 7.86 -16.21
N GLY A 314 16.83 7.07 -15.64
CA GLY A 314 15.78 6.34 -16.37
C GLY A 314 14.44 7.09 -16.45
N GLU A 315 13.43 6.43 -17.01
CA GLU A 315 12.07 6.97 -17.09
C GLU A 315 11.32 6.85 -15.76
N VAL A 316 10.47 7.82 -15.44
CA VAL A 316 9.60 7.79 -14.26
C VAL A 316 8.15 7.93 -14.70
N LEU A 317 7.32 6.98 -14.28
CA LEU A 317 5.88 7.00 -14.50
C LEU A 317 5.17 7.20 -13.16
N LEU A 318 4.48 8.33 -13.02
CA LEU A 318 3.56 8.59 -11.92
C LEU A 318 2.17 8.08 -12.31
N LEU A 319 1.67 7.09 -11.57
CA LEU A 319 0.31 6.57 -11.66
C LEU A 319 -0.54 7.18 -10.54
N HIS A 320 -1.70 7.75 -10.89
CA HIS A 320 -2.64 8.25 -9.89
C HIS A 320 -4.12 8.20 -10.30
N GLY A 321 -4.99 8.54 -9.35
CA GLY A 321 -6.44 8.69 -9.49
C GLY A 321 -6.92 10.08 -9.10
N ASP A 322 -8.01 10.15 -8.32
CA ASP A 322 -8.56 11.33 -7.62
C ASP A 322 -9.37 12.27 -8.53
N SER A 323 -8.88 12.65 -9.71
CA SER A 323 -9.64 13.57 -10.59
C SER A 323 -10.71 12.86 -11.45
N HIS A 324 -10.74 11.53 -11.42
CA HIS A 324 -11.61 10.63 -12.20
C HIS A 324 -11.45 10.75 -13.73
N THR A 325 -10.39 11.39 -14.22
CA THR A 325 -10.21 11.64 -15.66
C THR A 325 -8.98 10.94 -16.22
N TYR A 326 -9.08 10.45 -17.46
CA TYR A 326 -7.87 9.98 -18.13
C TYR A 326 -6.98 11.18 -18.47
N GLN A 327 -5.79 11.22 -17.87
CA GLN A 327 -4.77 12.23 -18.15
C GLN A 327 -3.45 11.56 -18.49
N PHE A 328 -2.78 12.06 -19.53
CA PHE A 328 -1.42 11.66 -19.90
C PHE A 328 -0.58 12.92 -20.11
N THR A 329 0.44 13.10 -19.30
CA THR A 329 1.28 14.31 -19.32
C THR A 329 2.77 13.95 -19.27
N PRO A 330 3.42 13.76 -20.43
CA PRO A 330 4.87 13.67 -20.52
C PRO A 330 5.54 14.97 -20.07
N GLY A 331 6.71 14.88 -19.45
CA GLY A 331 7.42 16.07 -18.97
C GLY A 331 6.70 16.78 -17.83
N PHE A 332 5.98 16.02 -16.98
CA PHE A 332 5.16 16.57 -15.91
C PHE A 332 6.00 17.47 -14.99
N ALA A 333 5.41 18.60 -14.59
CA ALA A 333 6.07 19.66 -13.82
C ALA A 333 7.39 20.18 -14.42
N GLY A 334 7.60 20.02 -15.74
CA GLY A 334 8.82 20.43 -16.43
C GLY A 334 9.99 19.45 -16.29
N VAL A 335 9.77 18.28 -15.68
CA VAL A 335 10.79 17.23 -15.51
C VAL A 335 10.71 16.25 -16.68
N ALA A 336 11.70 16.29 -17.57
CA ALA A 336 11.64 15.64 -18.89
C ALA A 336 11.38 14.13 -18.87
N ASN A 337 11.90 13.42 -17.87
CA ASN A 337 11.73 11.96 -17.70
C ASN A 337 10.56 11.58 -16.80
N LEU A 338 9.78 12.53 -16.29
CA LEU A 338 8.60 12.27 -15.47
C LEU A 338 7.34 12.35 -16.32
N THR A 339 6.62 11.24 -16.42
CA THR A 339 5.33 11.16 -17.10
C THR A 339 4.23 10.92 -16.08
N ARG A 340 3.18 11.75 -16.09
CA ARG A 340 1.97 11.54 -15.29
C ARG A 340 0.94 10.77 -16.11
N LEU A 341 0.36 9.73 -15.52
CA LEU A 341 -0.72 8.94 -16.07
C LEU A 341 -1.82 8.76 -15.01
N GLU A 342 -3.02 9.25 -15.32
CA GLU A 342 -4.20 9.07 -14.49
C GLU A 342 -5.15 8.06 -15.12
N ALA A 343 -5.68 7.15 -14.31
CA ALA A 343 -6.71 6.20 -14.77
C ALA A 343 -8.08 6.88 -14.90
N PRO A 344 -8.90 6.48 -15.89
CA PRO A 344 -10.30 6.87 -15.89
C PRO A 344 -10.99 6.30 -14.63
N GLY A 345 -11.69 7.16 -13.89
CA GLY A 345 -12.38 6.82 -12.65
C GLY A 345 -13.90 6.93 -12.76
N ASP A 346 -14.62 6.41 -11.78
CA ASP A 346 -16.07 6.57 -11.66
C ASP A 346 -16.86 6.17 -12.92
N GLU A 347 -17.78 6.99 -13.42
CA GLU A 347 -18.54 6.70 -14.65
C GLU A 347 -17.62 6.51 -15.87
N ALA A 348 -16.41 7.08 -15.85
CA ALA A 348 -15.42 6.85 -16.91
C ALA A 348 -14.79 5.45 -16.85
N ALA A 349 -14.75 4.79 -15.69
CA ALA A 349 -14.17 3.45 -15.53
C ALA A 349 -15.14 2.32 -15.93
N LEU A 350 -16.41 2.62 -16.19
CA LEU A 350 -17.46 1.60 -16.38
C LEU A 350 -17.17 0.59 -17.49
N ASN A 351 -16.48 1.02 -18.55
CA ASN A 351 -16.30 0.23 -19.77
C ASN A 351 -14.86 0.26 -20.29
N ARG A 352 -13.90 0.66 -19.46
CA ARG A 352 -12.50 0.76 -19.84
C ARG A 352 -11.54 0.67 -18.67
N TRP A 353 -10.31 0.27 -18.97
CA TRP A 353 -9.17 0.24 -18.06
C TRP A 353 -7.89 0.58 -18.84
N LEU A 354 -6.79 0.88 -18.14
CA LEU A 354 -5.50 1.17 -18.79
C LEU A 354 -4.62 -0.07 -18.76
N GLU A 355 -4.19 -0.53 -19.93
CA GLU A 355 -3.07 -1.45 -20.02
C GLU A 355 -1.77 -0.65 -20.10
N VAL A 356 -0.81 -0.96 -19.24
CA VAL A 356 0.52 -0.36 -19.26
C VAL A 356 1.54 -1.45 -19.59
N ALA A 357 2.16 -1.34 -20.76
CA ALA A 357 3.21 -2.23 -21.22
C ALA A 357 4.60 -1.71 -20.82
N VAL A 358 5.43 -2.62 -20.32
CA VAL A 358 6.83 -2.39 -19.94
C VAL A 358 7.72 -3.13 -20.93
N THR A 359 8.72 -2.43 -21.47
CA THR A 359 9.74 -3.01 -22.34
C THR A 359 11.13 -2.64 -21.85
N CYS A 360 11.96 -3.65 -21.65
CA CYS A 360 13.33 -3.48 -21.19
C CYS A 360 14.36 -3.62 -22.33
N ASP A 361 13.87 -3.65 -23.56
CA ASP A 361 14.70 -3.62 -24.76
C ASP A 361 15.29 -2.20 -24.94
N GLY A 362 16.59 -2.06 -24.67
CA GLY A 362 17.30 -0.79 -24.82
C GLY A 362 17.37 -0.24 -26.25
N SER A 363 16.83 -0.96 -27.25
CA SER A 363 16.61 -0.42 -28.60
C SER A 363 15.30 0.36 -28.74
N ARG A 364 14.36 0.20 -27.79
CA ARG A 364 13.11 0.95 -27.75
C ARG A 364 13.36 2.34 -27.17
N PRO A 365 12.67 3.38 -27.69
CA PRO A 365 12.88 4.75 -27.24
C PRO A 365 12.31 5.05 -25.85
N SER A 366 11.48 4.16 -25.31
CA SER A 366 10.81 4.34 -24.01
C SER A 366 10.55 2.99 -23.33
N VAL A 367 10.62 2.98 -22.00
CA VAL A 367 10.38 1.81 -21.14
C VAL A 367 8.88 1.56 -21.00
N PHE A 368 8.07 2.63 -20.98
CA PHE A 368 6.65 2.56 -20.75
C PHE A 368 5.84 2.93 -21.99
N SER A 369 4.76 2.18 -22.22
CA SER A 369 3.69 2.58 -23.14
C SER A 369 2.36 2.15 -22.56
N HIS A 370 1.26 2.80 -22.97
CA HIS A 370 -0.06 2.46 -22.45
C HIS A 370 -1.14 2.57 -23.51
N GLU A 371 -2.22 1.81 -23.30
CA GLU A 371 -3.41 1.81 -24.14
C GLU A 371 -4.67 1.79 -23.27
N LEU A 372 -5.70 2.54 -23.67
CA LEU A 372 -7.03 2.39 -23.09
C LEU A 372 -7.71 1.18 -23.71
N ARG A 373 -7.96 0.17 -22.89
CA ARG A 373 -8.71 -1.03 -23.28
C ARG A 373 -10.18 -0.80 -23.00
N PHE A 374 -11.02 -1.01 -24.02
CA PHE A 374 -12.48 -0.84 -23.93
C PHE A 374 -13.19 -2.19 -23.98
N PHE A 375 -14.32 -2.28 -23.32
CA PHE A 375 -15.19 -3.45 -23.37
C PHE A 375 -16.67 -3.06 -23.37
N ASP A 376 -17.52 -3.98 -23.80
CA ASP A 376 -18.95 -3.73 -23.88
C ASP A 376 -19.60 -3.87 -22.50
N VAL A 377 -20.47 -2.91 -22.16
CA VAL A 377 -21.33 -2.95 -20.98
C VAL A 377 -22.80 -3.08 -21.39
N PRO A 378 -23.64 -3.77 -20.62
CA PRO A 378 -25.08 -3.81 -20.87
C PRO A 378 -25.68 -2.40 -20.88
N GLY A 379 -26.59 -2.13 -21.83
CA GLY A 379 -27.29 -0.84 -21.98
C GLY A 379 -28.44 -0.61 -21.02
#